data_AF-A0A3N5RNJ7-F1
#
_entry.id   AF-A0A3N5RNJ7-F1
#
_cell.length_a   1.000
_cell.length_b   1.000
_cell.length_c   1.000
_cell.angle_alpha   90.00
_cell.angle_beta   90.00
_cell.angle_gamma   90.00
#
_symmetry.space_group_name_H-M   'P 1'
#
loop_
_entity.id
_entity.type
_entity.pdbx_description
1 polymer ?
#
loop_
_entity_poly.entity_id
_entity_poly.type
_entity_poly.pdbx_seq_one_letter_code
_entity_poly.pdbx_strand_id
1 'polypeptide(L)'
;RAIGHGLKVCMVQFIKGEWHYGELNSIKKLEPDFELIVAGKGFIGIIDDDHAFEEHVRAAKTALSIVEQKISLGTFDIVILDEINYAVNLGVIKLEDVMKIVQNRPKNVSLILTGNHACEEIISLADLVTEMKEIKHPYKKGIKAEKGIDF
;
A
#
# COMPACT_ATOMS: atom_id res chain seq x y z
N ARG A 1 -7.80 -14.29 -4.76
CA ARG A 1 -7.49 -15.03 -6.01
C ARG A 1 -6.15 -15.74 -5.90
N ALA A 2 -5.03 -15.02 -5.81
CA ALA A 2 -3.69 -15.60 -5.73
C ALA A 2 -3.56 -16.72 -4.68
N ILE A 3 -3.95 -16.46 -3.43
CA ILE A 3 -3.94 -17.46 -2.35
C ILE A 3 -4.82 -18.68 -2.65
N GLY A 4 -5.98 -18.47 -3.30
CA GLY A 4 -6.85 -19.58 -3.72
C GLY A 4 -6.21 -20.49 -4.78
N HIS A 5 -5.12 -20.05 -5.41
CA HIS A 5 -4.27 -20.83 -6.32
C HIS A 5 -2.93 -21.23 -5.69
N GLY A 6 -2.77 -21.10 -4.36
CA GLY A 6 -1.55 -21.48 -3.64
C GLY A 6 -0.38 -20.50 -3.77
N LEU A 7 -0.62 -19.28 -4.27
CA LEU A 7 0.40 -18.23 -4.32
C LEU A 7 0.47 -17.44 -3.02
N LYS A 8 1.66 -16.95 -2.69
CA LYS A 8 1.93 -16.15 -1.48
C LYS A 8 1.88 -14.67 -1.76
N VAL A 9 1.26 -13.93 -0.85
CA VAL A 9 1.03 -12.48 -0.98
C VAL A 9 1.62 -11.75 0.22
N CYS A 10 2.37 -10.68 -0.03
CA CYS A 10 2.78 -9.72 0.99
C CYS A 10 2.14 -8.37 0.68
N MET A 11 1.56 -7.70 1.68
CA MET A 11 1.06 -6.33 1.57
C MET A 11 1.78 -5.45 2.60
N VAL A 12 2.32 -4.32 2.14
CA VAL A 12 2.97 -3.31 2.98
C VAL A 12 2.21 -2.01 2.86
N GLN A 13 1.76 -1.46 3.99
CA GLN A 13 0.99 -0.21 4.04
C GLN A 13 1.86 0.96 4.47
N PHE A 14 1.89 2.01 3.65
CA PHE A 14 2.77 3.16 3.83
C PHE A 14 2.15 4.31 4.62
N ILE A 15 0.83 4.46 4.57
CA ILE A 15 0.12 5.55 5.26
C ILE A 15 -0.65 5.04 6.48
N LYS A 16 -1.28 3.86 6.42
CA LYS A 16 -2.13 3.38 7.52
C LYS A 16 -1.34 3.24 8.83
N GLY A 17 -1.97 3.64 9.94
CA GLY A 17 -1.39 3.63 11.28
C GLY A 17 -1.94 2.51 12.17
N GLU A 18 -1.86 2.74 13.49
CA GLU A 18 -2.14 1.74 14.54
C GLU A 18 -3.64 1.46 14.76
N TRP A 19 -4.52 2.08 13.96
CA TRP A 19 -5.97 1.89 14.07
C TRP A 19 -6.39 0.50 13.59
N HIS A 20 -7.25 -0.14 14.38
CA HIS A 20 -7.80 -1.45 14.04
C HIS A 20 -8.95 -1.31 13.03
N TYR A 21 -8.80 -1.94 11.86
CA TYR A 21 -9.82 -2.01 10.81
C TYR A 21 -10.11 -3.48 10.40
N GLY A 22 -11.25 -3.72 9.76
CA GLY A 22 -11.79 -5.07 9.52
C GLY A 22 -10.87 -6.00 8.70
N GLU A 23 -10.07 -5.43 7.79
CA GLU A 23 -9.15 -6.18 6.94
C GLU A 23 -8.07 -6.92 7.72
N LEU A 24 -7.63 -6.40 8.89
CA LEU A 24 -6.70 -7.10 9.78
C LEU A 24 -7.24 -8.48 10.20
N ASN A 25 -8.53 -8.54 10.54
CA ASN A 25 -9.17 -9.80 10.95
C ASN A 25 -9.40 -10.76 9.78
N SER A 26 -9.60 -10.22 8.58
CA SER A 26 -9.77 -11.03 7.37
C SER A 26 -8.43 -11.64 6.94
N ILE A 27 -7.35 -10.87 7.03
CA ILE A 27 -6.00 -11.31 6.65
C ILE A 27 -5.48 -12.40 7.59
N LYS A 28 -5.75 -12.32 8.90
CA LYS A 28 -5.40 -13.40 9.85
C LYS A 28 -5.95 -14.77 9.44
N LYS A 29 -7.09 -14.81 8.73
CA LYS A 29 -7.68 -16.08 8.24
C LYS A 29 -6.98 -16.62 7.00
N LEU A 30 -6.11 -15.83 6.38
CA LEU A 30 -5.35 -16.15 5.18
C LEU A 30 -3.87 -16.44 5.49
N GLU A 31 -3.46 -16.33 6.75
CA GLU A 31 -2.15 -16.76 7.21
C GLU A 31 -1.99 -18.28 7.04
N PRO A 32 -0.78 -18.77 6.68
CA PRO A 32 0.47 -18.02 6.52
C PRO A 32 0.71 -17.46 5.10
N ASP A 33 -0.22 -17.66 4.17
CA ASP A 33 -0.02 -17.34 2.75
C ASP A 33 -0.27 -15.86 2.41
N PHE A 34 -0.92 -15.11 3.32
CA PHE A 34 -0.99 -13.65 3.29
C PHE A 34 -0.22 -13.05 4.47
N GLU A 35 0.79 -12.23 4.20
CA GLU A 35 1.46 -11.41 5.21
C GLU A 35 1.08 -9.94 5.04
N LEU A 36 0.58 -9.32 6.11
CA LEU A 36 0.33 -7.88 6.15
C LEU A 36 1.33 -7.19 7.08
N ILE A 37 1.93 -6.11 6.58
CA ILE A 37 2.87 -5.28 7.31
C ILE A 37 2.33 -3.85 7.32
N VAL A 38 1.87 -3.42 8.49
CA VAL A 38 1.45 -2.03 8.73
C VAL A 38 2.68 -1.26 9.18
N ALA A 39 3.23 -0.43 8.29
CA ALA A 39 4.48 0.30 8.54
C ALA A 39 4.27 1.82 8.61
N GLY A 40 3.13 2.33 8.17
CA GLY A 40 2.76 3.75 8.29
C GLY A 40 2.43 4.16 9.72
N LYS A 41 2.32 5.49 9.92
CA LYS A 41 2.00 6.10 11.21
C LYS A 41 0.62 6.76 11.26
N GLY A 42 -0.19 6.58 10.22
CA GLY A 42 -1.49 7.21 10.09
C GLY A 42 -1.49 8.27 9.01
N PHE A 43 -2.60 9.01 8.93
CA PHE A 43 -2.71 10.08 7.96
C PHE A 43 -1.71 11.20 8.23
N ILE A 44 -1.26 11.87 7.16
CA ILE A 44 -0.22 12.90 7.23
C ILE A 44 -0.83 14.27 6.94
N GLY A 45 -0.66 15.23 7.84
CA GLY A 45 -1.06 16.62 7.65
C GLY A 45 -2.57 16.86 7.59
N ILE A 46 -3.38 15.88 8.00
CA ILE A 46 -4.85 15.99 8.08
C ILE A 46 -5.35 15.67 9.48
N ILE A 47 -6.68 15.59 9.64
CA ILE A 47 -7.34 15.28 10.91
C ILE A 47 -6.78 13.98 11.49
N ASP A 48 -6.48 14.00 12.79
CA ASP A 48 -5.90 12.91 13.58
C ASP A 48 -4.42 12.57 13.30
N ASP A 49 -3.66 13.43 12.60
CA ASP A 49 -2.19 13.32 12.56
C ASP A 49 -1.58 13.84 13.87
N ASP A 50 -1.09 12.92 14.71
CA ASP A 50 -0.44 13.17 15.98
C ASP A 50 1.09 13.01 15.93
N HIS A 51 1.66 12.79 14.74
CA HIS A 51 3.09 12.55 14.55
C HIS A 51 3.78 13.69 13.77
N ALA A 52 5.08 13.89 14.02
CA ALA A 52 5.86 14.83 13.21
C ALA A 52 6.11 14.27 11.79
N PHE A 53 6.25 15.15 10.80
CA PHE A 53 6.51 14.74 9.41
C PHE A 53 7.76 13.84 9.28
N GLU A 54 8.81 14.11 10.06
CA GLU A 54 10.02 13.29 10.07
C GLU A 54 9.78 11.86 10.57
N GLU A 55 8.76 11.64 11.40
CA GLU A 55 8.35 10.30 11.85
C GLU A 55 7.72 9.51 10.71
N HIS A 56 6.82 10.15 9.95
CA HIS A 56 6.24 9.57 8.73
C HIS A 56 7.32 9.23 7.70
N VAL A 57 8.31 10.10 7.48
CA VAL A 57 9.45 9.83 6.59
C VAL A 57 10.25 8.61 7.06
N ARG A 58 10.51 8.48 8.36
CA ARG A 58 11.25 7.32 8.90
C ARG A 58 10.47 6.03 8.77
N ALA A 59 9.17 6.07 9.06
CA ALA A 59 8.25 4.95 8.92
C ALA A 59 8.18 4.47 7.46
N ALA A 60 7.98 5.39 6.52
CA ALA A 60 7.93 5.11 5.10
C ALA A 60 9.26 4.54 4.54
N LYS A 61 10.41 5.04 5.00
CA LYS A 61 11.72 4.45 4.65
C LYS A 61 11.89 3.03 5.18
N THR A 62 11.41 2.77 6.39
CA THR A 62 11.43 1.42 6.97
C THR A 62 10.56 0.47 6.16
N ALA A 63 9.38 0.93 5.75
CA ALA A 63 8.48 0.19 4.88
C ALA A 63 9.14 -0.17 3.52
N LEU A 64 9.86 0.77 2.90
CA LEU A 64 10.62 0.50 1.67
C LEU A 64 11.70 -0.57 1.88
N SER A 65 12.48 -0.47 2.95
CA SER A 65 13.51 -1.48 3.25
C SER A 65 12.90 -2.87 3.45
N ILE A 66 11.73 -2.96 4.11
CA ILE A 66 10.99 -4.21 4.28
C ILE A 66 10.55 -4.76 2.91
N VAL A 67 10.01 -3.91 2.03
CA VAL A 67 9.62 -4.30 0.67
C VAL A 67 10.79 -4.89 -0.10
N GLU A 68 11.93 -4.19 -0.12
CA GLU A 68 13.15 -4.66 -0.79
C GLU A 68 13.62 -6.01 -0.24
N GLN A 69 13.59 -6.17 1.08
CA GLN A 69 13.89 -7.44 1.73
C GLN A 69 12.91 -8.55 1.30
N LYS A 70 11.60 -8.29 1.32
CA LYS A 70 10.57 -9.29 0.98
C LYS A 70 10.64 -9.71 -0.48
N ILE A 71 10.90 -8.76 -1.37
CA ILE A 71 11.10 -9.00 -2.80
C ILE A 71 12.37 -9.82 -3.04
N SER A 72 13.49 -9.46 -2.41
CA SER A 72 14.78 -10.16 -2.60
C SER A 72 14.81 -11.57 -2.04
N LEU A 73 14.05 -11.86 -0.98
CA LEU A 73 13.90 -13.22 -0.44
C LEU A 73 13.18 -14.17 -1.41
N GLY A 74 12.43 -13.64 -2.39
CA GLY A 74 11.75 -14.45 -3.40
C GLY A 74 10.67 -15.38 -2.86
N THR A 75 10.17 -15.12 -1.64
CA THR A 75 9.17 -15.96 -0.96
C THR A 75 7.73 -15.64 -1.33
N PHE A 76 7.49 -14.48 -1.94
CA PHE A 76 6.16 -14.00 -2.31
C PHE A 76 6.04 -13.90 -3.83
N ASP A 77 4.91 -14.36 -4.35
CA ASP A 77 4.58 -14.25 -5.77
C ASP A 77 3.98 -12.87 -6.09
N ILE A 78 3.33 -12.26 -5.09
CA ILE A 78 2.73 -10.93 -5.20
C ILE A 78 3.15 -10.07 -4.02
N VAL A 79 3.60 -8.85 -4.31
CA VAL A 79 3.87 -7.80 -3.32
C VAL A 79 2.99 -6.59 -3.61
N ILE A 80 2.24 -6.14 -2.61
CA ILE A 80 1.32 -5.01 -2.69
C ILE A 80 1.89 -3.86 -1.87
N LEU A 81 2.10 -2.72 -2.53
CA LEU A 81 2.55 -1.46 -1.98
C LEU A 81 1.32 -0.57 -1.79
N ASP A 82 0.68 -0.70 -0.64
CA ASP A 82 -0.59 -0.05 -0.36
C ASP A 82 -0.38 1.42 0.04
N GLU A 83 -1.08 2.32 -0.64
CA GLU A 83 -1.00 3.79 -0.51
C GLU A 83 0.39 4.39 -0.82
N ILE A 84 1.21 3.68 -1.60
CA ILE A 84 2.54 4.15 -2.00
C ILE A 84 2.49 5.42 -2.86
N ASN A 85 1.47 5.56 -3.71
CA ASN A 85 1.34 6.74 -4.58
C ASN A 85 1.10 8.00 -3.74
N TYR A 86 0.30 7.89 -2.67
CA TYR A 86 0.14 8.96 -1.69
C TYR A 86 1.45 9.28 -0.97
N ALA A 87 2.20 8.27 -0.54
CA ALA A 87 3.47 8.46 0.14
C ALA A 87 4.50 9.21 -0.73
N VAL A 88 4.52 8.94 -2.04
CA VAL A 88 5.33 9.70 -3.01
C VAL A 88 4.80 11.13 -3.15
N ASN A 89 3.50 11.29 -3.37
CA ASN A 89 2.87 12.61 -3.54
C ASN A 89 3.04 13.54 -2.32
N LEU A 90 3.06 12.97 -1.11
CA LEU A 90 3.29 13.69 0.15
C LEU A 90 4.77 13.96 0.42
N GLY A 91 5.68 13.46 -0.42
CA GLY A 91 7.12 13.68 -0.29
C GLY A 91 7.80 12.88 0.84
N VAL A 92 7.09 11.94 1.47
CA VAL A 92 7.70 11.05 2.48
C VAL A 92 8.51 9.93 1.86
N ILE A 93 8.25 9.61 0.59
CA ILE A 93 9.03 8.70 -0.24
C ILE A 93 9.48 9.42 -1.51
N LYS A 94 10.73 9.16 -1.90
CA LYS A 94 11.25 9.62 -3.18
C LYS A 94 10.76 8.74 -4.31
N LEU A 95 10.32 9.35 -5.40
CA LEU A 95 9.89 8.65 -6.61
C LEU A 95 10.97 7.69 -7.14
N GLU A 96 12.24 8.12 -7.10
CA GLU A 96 13.35 7.32 -7.61
C GLU A 96 13.53 6.00 -6.87
N ASP A 97 13.19 5.96 -5.58
CA ASP A 97 13.31 4.73 -4.79
C ASP A 97 12.20 3.74 -5.16
N VAL A 98 10.98 4.23 -5.43
CA VAL A 98 9.89 3.38 -5.96
C VAL A 98 10.22 2.85 -7.36
N MET A 99 10.73 3.71 -8.25
CA MET A 99 11.12 3.29 -9.60
C MET A 99 12.20 2.20 -9.59
N LYS A 100 13.19 2.29 -8.70
CA LYS A 100 14.22 1.25 -8.52
C LYS A 100 13.61 -0.08 -8.13
N ILE A 101 12.66 -0.09 -7.19
CA ILE A 101 11.97 -1.33 -6.77
C ILE A 101 11.23 -1.94 -7.96
N VAL A 102 10.47 -1.13 -8.70
CA VAL A 102 9.72 -1.60 -9.88
C VAL A 102 10.65 -2.23 -10.92
N GLN A 103 11.80 -1.60 -11.21
CA GLN A 103 12.75 -2.05 -12.22
C GLN A 103 13.58 -3.27 -11.79
N ASN A 104 13.97 -3.34 -10.51
CA ASN A 104 14.87 -4.38 -10.01
C ASN A 104 14.16 -5.61 -9.44
N ARG A 105 12.82 -5.61 -9.36
CA ARG A 105 12.08 -6.77 -8.86
C ARG A 105 12.39 -8.04 -9.68
N PRO A 106 12.44 -9.23 -9.06
CA PRO A 106 12.49 -10.48 -9.79
C PRO A 106 11.28 -10.61 -10.73
N LYS A 107 11.50 -11.13 -11.94
CA LYS A 107 10.47 -11.20 -12.99
C LYS A 107 9.26 -12.07 -12.62
N ASN A 108 9.44 -13.01 -11.69
CA ASN A 108 8.38 -13.88 -11.19
C ASN A 108 7.53 -13.22 -10.09
N VAL A 109 7.88 -12.02 -9.63
CA VAL A 109 7.13 -11.27 -8.62
C VAL A 109 6.25 -10.22 -9.28
N SER A 110 4.94 -10.33 -9.05
CA SER A 110 3.98 -9.30 -9.43
C SER A 110 3.96 -8.20 -8.38
N LEU A 111 4.14 -6.96 -8.80
CA LEU A 111 4.13 -5.79 -7.91
C LEU A 111 2.86 -4.98 -8.17
N ILE A 112 2.11 -4.66 -7.13
CA ILE A 112 0.87 -3.88 -7.20
C ILE A 112 1.06 -2.60 -6.38
N LEU A 113 0.84 -1.44 -7.00
CA LEU A 113 0.93 -0.14 -6.33
C LEU A 113 -0.49 0.44 -6.24
N THR A 114 -0.88 0.94 -5.06
CA THR A 114 -2.21 1.55 -4.83
C THR A 114 -2.09 2.99 -4.30
N GLY A 115 -3.23 3.66 -4.22
CA GLY A 115 -3.36 5.06 -3.81
C GLY A 115 -3.54 6.01 -4.98
N ASN A 116 -4.11 7.18 -4.69
CA ASN A 116 -4.32 8.23 -5.69
C ASN A 116 -3.00 8.91 -6.06
N HIS A 117 -3.04 9.73 -7.12
CA HIS A 117 -1.92 10.57 -7.56
C HIS A 117 -0.68 9.76 -8.00
N ALA A 118 -0.89 8.61 -8.65
CA ALA A 118 0.20 7.91 -9.34
C ALA A 118 0.84 8.86 -10.36
N CYS A 119 2.16 9.05 -10.28
CA CYS A 119 2.88 9.94 -11.19
C CYS A 119 3.04 9.30 -12.57
N GLU A 120 3.27 10.13 -13.59
CA GLU A 120 3.37 9.69 -14.98
C GLU A 120 4.51 8.68 -15.20
N GLU A 121 5.60 8.80 -14.45
CA GLU A 121 6.74 7.89 -14.51
C GLU A 121 6.38 6.48 -14.03
N ILE A 122 5.61 6.37 -12.93
CA ILE A 122 5.11 5.07 -12.44
C ILE A 122 4.12 4.48 -13.43
N ILE A 123 3.18 5.30 -13.93
CA ILE A 123 2.18 4.88 -14.92
C ILE A 123 2.86 4.33 -16.18
N SER A 124 3.91 5.02 -16.65
CA SER A 124 4.64 4.64 -17.87
C SER A 124 5.44 3.34 -17.71
N LEU A 125 5.84 2.99 -16.49
CA LEU A 125 6.55 1.73 -16.18
C LEU A 125 5.61 0.55 -15.93
N ALA A 126 4.32 0.81 -15.69
CA ALA A 126 3.36 -0.22 -15.32
C ALA A 126 2.85 -0.99 -16.54
N ASP A 127 2.80 -2.33 -16.41
CA ASP A 127 2.21 -3.20 -17.44
C ASP A 127 0.67 -3.03 -17.53
N LEU A 128 0.03 -2.64 -16.42
CA LEU A 128 -1.40 -2.42 -16.31
C LEU A 128 -1.67 -1.26 -15.35
N VAL A 129 -2.52 -0.32 -15.78
CA VAL A 129 -3.00 0.80 -14.97
C VAL A 129 -4.52 0.81 -15.00
N THR A 130 -5.14 0.95 -13.82
CA THR A 130 -6.60 1.11 -13.67
C THR A 130 -6.87 2.35 -12.84
N GLU A 131 -7.68 3.27 -13.37
CA GLU A 131 -8.14 4.46 -12.66
C GLU A 131 -9.56 4.24 -12.13
N MET A 132 -9.73 4.37 -10.81
CA MET A 132 -11.05 4.37 -10.18
C MET A 132 -11.59 5.79 -10.14
N LYS A 133 -12.51 6.13 -11.04
CA LYS A 133 -13.16 7.45 -11.09
C LYS A 133 -14.47 7.46 -10.29
N GLU A 134 -14.58 8.34 -9.30
CA GLU A 134 -15.83 8.54 -8.55
C GLU A 134 -16.92 9.12 -9.49
N ILE A 135 -17.90 8.28 -9.85
CA ILE A 135 -19.11 8.73 -10.58
C ILE A 135 -20.21 9.18 -9.61
N LYS A 136 -20.30 8.49 -8.46
CA LYS A 136 -21.24 8.80 -7.36
C LYS A 136 -20.70 8.18 -6.07
N HIS A 137 -20.92 8.84 -4.94
CA HIS A 137 -20.54 8.32 -3.62
C HIS A 137 -21.61 8.65 -2.56
N PRO A 138 -22.01 7.70 -1.69
CA PRO A 138 -22.97 7.95 -0.60
C PRO A 138 -22.58 9.14 0.29
N TYR A 139 -21.28 9.32 0.53
CA TYR A 139 -20.72 10.47 1.24
C TYR A 139 -21.18 11.83 0.69
N LYS A 140 -21.36 11.98 -0.64
CA LYS A 140 -21.90 13.22 -1.24
C LYS A 140 -23.34 13.51 -0.84
N LYS A 141 -24.06 12.52 -0.32
CA LYS A 141 -25.41 12.64 0.24
C LYS A 141 -25.40 12.78 1.77
N GLY A 142 -24.23 12.94 2.38
CA GLY A 142 -24.07 13.04 3.83
C GLY A 142 -24.12 11.70 4.57
N ILE A 143 -24.14 10.56 3.85
CA ILE A 143 -24.08 9.23 4.46
C ILE A 143 -22.63 9.00 4.92
N LYS A 144 -22.46 8.75 6.22
CA LYS A 144 -21.15 8.50 6.83
C LYS A 144 -20.69 7.06 6.54
N ALA A 145 -19.40 6.82 6.78
CA ALA A 145 -18.79 5.50 6.66
C ALA A 145 -19.56 4.44 7.47
N GLU A 146 -19.78 3.27 6.87
CA GLU A 146 -20.49 2.13 7.43
C GLU A 146 -19.50 1.00 7.78
N LYS A 147 -19.63 0.46 9.00
CA LYS A 147 -18.81 -0.67 9.44
C LYS A 147 -19.07 -1.91 8.58
N GLY A 148 -18.00 -2.54 8.12
CA GLY A 148 -18.03 -3.70 7.23
C GLY A 148 -18.15 -3.34 5.74
N ILE A 149 -18.30 -2.07 5.40
CA ILE A 149 -18.29 -1.57 4.02
C ILE A 149 -17.10 -0.62 3.81
N ASP A 150 -16.99 0.42 4.63
CA ASP A 150 -15.96 1.45 4.52
C ASP A 150 -14.81 1.24 5.54
N PHE A 151 -15.06 0.54 6.66
CA PHE A 151 -14.06 0.23 7.70
C PHE A 151 -14.39 -1.02 8.56
#